data_AF-A0A0F9BHY9-F1
#
_entry.id   AF-A0A0F9BHY9-F1
#
_cell.length_a   1.000
_cell.length_b   1.000
_cell.length_c   1.000
_cell.angle_alpha   90.00
_cell.angle_beta   90.00
_cell.angle_gamma   90.00
#
_symmetry.space_group_name_H-M   'P 1'
#
loop_
_entity.id
_entity.type
_entity.pdbx_description
1 polymer ?
#
loop_
_entity_poly.entity_id
_entity_poly.type
_entity_poly.pdbx_seq_one_letter_code
_entity_poly.pdbx_strand_id
1 'polypeptide(L)'
;AAPGEYRGVLTVACEGPPGGKPLRVPVELKVIDWTLPDPADFSYWFGLIQSPEGVGLYNKVPLWSDKHLEMIGKSFRLIAQTGGKVLFIDLMAQTEYGNDQSMVLWVKKAGAATGGEKVEWAPGNWTHDFTRVERYVAQAVKHMTPRFVVLGVWQPCEWQSGPQVSVLDPASGKIKNVRGPKHGSPESREFWRPVLTRVRDILTDAGIKERSILLGYGSDRVPDMKTARVFWDLLPKAGWQAARHPPSGVDYVRCAGGERVAVRYNSNVWGSGDNADPKDKRVYGWNFTQAMRRGMRTWLDRTTYDYATFARARSLCEQVLLANRPGLGQIGADFWPAPPDGPRRRGLPTLYSRFPHSSNVGSGNRGCTTNQLFYPDPSGAAPTVRYELIRENIQECEARIFLEKVLILAQM
;
A
#
# COMPACT_ATOMS: atom_id res chain seq x y z
N ALA A 1 25.41 -7.52 -17.29
CA ALA A 1 26.23 -7.29 -18.50
C ALA A 1 27.69 -7.28 -18.07
N ALA A 2 28.64 -7.64 -18.94
CA ALA A 2 30.06 -7.47 -18.60
C ALA A 2 30.38 -5.97 -18.47
N PRO A 3 31.33 -5.56 -17.60
CA PRO A 3 31.77 -4.17 -17.54
C PRO A 3 32.41 -3.73 -18.86
N GLY A 4 32.22 -2.46 -19.23
CA GLY A 4 32.79 -1.91 -20.46
C GLY A 4 31.93 -0.84 -21.13
N GLU A 5 32.40 -0.38 -22.30
CA GLU A 5 31.70 0.58 -23.13
C GLU A 5 30.82 -0.14 -24.16
N TYR A 6 29.53 0.16 -24.15
CA TYR A 6 28.56 -0.34 -25.12
C TYR A 6 28.12 0.79 -26.05
N ARG A 7 28.00 0.50 -27.34
CA ARG A 7 27.51 1.45 -28.35
C ARG A 7 26.40 0.83 -29.18
N GLY A 8 25.38 1.62 -29.48
CA GLY A 8 24.25 1.24 -30.31
C GLY A 8 23.69 2.44 -31.08
N VAL A 9 22.71 2.19 -31.94
CA VAL A 9 22.04 3.24 -32.72
C VAL A 9 20.53 3.08 -32.60
N LEU A 10 19.86 4.08 -32.04
CA LEU A 10 18.40 4.21 -32.07
C LEU A 10 18.00 4.77 -33.43
N THR A 11 17.19 4.03 -34.18
CA THR A 11 16.66 4.48 -35.47
C THR A 11 15.22 4.95 -35.30
N VAL A 12 14.97 6.22 -35.57
CA VAL A 12 13.64 6.84 -35.55
C VAL A 12 13.17 7.01 -36.99
N ALA A 13 12.11 6.32 -37.35
CA ALA A 13 11.48 6.40 -38.66
C ALA A 13 10.02 6.84 -38.51
N CYS A 14 9.53 7.62 -39.46
CA CYS A 14 8.12 8.00 -39.58
C CYS A 14 7.64 7.73 -41.01
N GLU A 15 6.36 7.39 -41.15
CA GLU A 15 5.70 7.42 -42.46
C GLU A 15 5.50 8.89 -42.86
N GLY A 16 6.50 9.46 -43.54
CA GLY A 16 6.44 10.77 -44.16
C GLY A 16 6.22 10.68 -45.67
N PRO A 17 6.23 11.81 -46.41
CA PRO A 17 6.21 11.77 -47.87
C PRO A 17 7.39 10.93 -48.39
N PRO A 18 7.26 10.34 -49.61
CA PRO A 18 8.29 9.48 -50.19
C PRO A 18 9.69 10.13 -50.09
N GLY A 19 10.64 9.44 -49.44
CA GLY A 19 12.04 9.88 -49.33
C GLY A 19 12.52 10.37 -47.96
N GLY A 20 11.68 10.35 -46.92
CA GLY A 20 12.13 10.63 -45.54
C GLY A 20 13.19 9.62 -45.06
N LYS A 21 14.43 10.06 -44.83
CA LYS A 21 15.50 9.21 -44.28
C LYS A 21 15.30 9.01 -42.77
N PRO A 22 15.48 7.78 -42.23
CA PRO A 22 15.43 7.56 -40.79
C PRO A 22 16.48 8.39 -40.04
N LEU A 23 16.09 9.00 -38.92
CA LEU A 23 17.01 9.66 -37.99
C LEU A 23 17.75 8.59 -37.18
N ARG A 24 19.09 8.63 -37.20
CA ARG A 24 19.94 7.70 -36.46
C ARG A 24 20.59 8.41 -35.28
N VAL A 25 20.23 8.02 -34.07
CA VAL A 25 20.73 8.60 -32.82
C VAL A 25 21.73 7.63 -32.19
N PRO A 26 23.01 7.98 -32.02
CA PRO A 26 23.97 7.15 -31.32
C PRO A 26 23.61 7.06 -29.83
N VAL A 27 23.75 5.86 -29.26
CA VAL A 27 23.55 5.59 -27.83
C VAL A 27 24.82 4.96 -27.30
N GLU A 28 25.41 5.57 -26.27
CA GLU A 28 26.62 5.07 -25.61
C GLU A 28 26.32 4.82 -24.13
N LEU A 29 26.75 3.67 -23.60
CA LEU A 29 26.51 3.25 -22.23
C LEU A 29 27.77 2.65 -21.64
N LYS A 30 28.27 3.24 -20.55
CA LYS A 30 29.33 2.67 -19.73
C LYS A 30 28.76 1.80 -18.62
N VAL A 31 29.09 0.51 -18.65
CA VAL A 31 28.74 -0.44 -17.59
C VAL A 31 29.94 -0.56 -16.64
N ILE A 32 29.74 -0.18 -15.38
CA ILE A 32 30.75 -0.32 -14.33
C ILE A 32 30.76 -1.75 -13.76
N ASP A 33 31.85 -2.14 -13.11
CA ASP A 33 32.00 -3.44 -12.44
C ASP A 33 31.32 -3.46 -11.06
N TRP A 34 30.03 -3.15 -11.06
CA TRP A 34 29.15 -3.28 -9.90
C TRP A 34 27.77 -3.74 -10.36
N THR A 35 27.24 -4.74 -9.66
CA THR A 35 25.90 -5.27 -9.93
C THR A 35 24.92 -4.69 -8.92
N LEU A 36 23.96 -3.92 -9.41
CA LEU A 36 22.80 -3.49 -8.63
C LEU A 36 22.06 -4.75 -8.12
N PRO A 37 21.66 -4.83 -6.83
CA PRO A 37 20.87 -5.94 -6.33
C PRO A 37 19.54 -6.08 -7.07
N ASP A 38 18.91 -7.26 -6.97
CA ASP A 38 17.54 -7.40 -7.44
C ASP A 38 16.60 -6.50 -6.62
N PRO A 39 15.52 -5.96 -7.21
CA PRO A 39 14.59 -5.08 -6.49
C PRO A 39 14.01 -5.69 -5.20
N ALA A 40 13.84 -7.01 -5.15
CA ALA A 40 13.41 -7.72 -3.95
C ALA A 40 14.38 -7.56 -2.77
N ASP A 41 15.66 -7.30 -3.06
CA ASP A 41 16.75 -7.19 -2.09
C ASP A 41 17.17 -5.75 -1.80
N PHE A 42 16.51 -4.76 -2.41
CA PHE A 42 16.75 -3.34 -2.12
C PHE A 42 16.65 -3.04 -0.63
N SER A 43 17.65 -2.33 -0.11
CA SER A 43 17.69 -1.85 1.27
C SER A 43 16.73 -0.68 1.49
N TYR A 44 16.53 0.15 0.46
CA TYR A 44 15.60 1.27 0.44
C TYR A 44 14.16 0.79 0.58
N TRP A 45 13.38 1.50 1.40
CA TRP A 45 11.96 1.20 1.59
C TRP A 45 11.09 2.04 0.65
N PHE A 46 10.28 1.38 -0.18
CA PHE A 46 9.27 2.05 -0.99
C PHE A 46 7.87 1.48 -0.72
N GLY A 47 7.06 2.24 0.01
CA GLY A 47 5.74 1.85 0.47
C GLY A 47 4.62 2.32 -0.45
N LEU A 48 4.35 1.54 -1.49
CA LEU A 48 3.22 1.75 -2.41
C LEU A 48 1.92 1.14 -1.86
N ILE A 49 0.81 1.87 -1.97
CA ILE A 49 -0.54 1.43 -1.65
C ILE A 49 -1.25 1.10 -2.95
N GLN A 50 -1.88 -0.08 -3.01
CA GLN A 50 -2.60 -0.57 -4.18
C GLN A 50 -4.09 -0.21 -4.08
N SER A 51 -4.73 0.07 -5.22
CA SER A 51 -6.17 0.27 -5.36
C SER A 51 -6.72 -0.68 -6.42
N PRO A 52 -7.09 -1.93 -6.04
CA PRO A 52 -7.79 -2.84 -6.94
C PRO A 52 -9.05 -2.20 -7.54
N GLU A 53 -9.79 -1.44 -6.73
CA GLU A 53 -10.98 -0.72 -7.18
C GLU A 53 -10.66 0.28 -8.32
N GLY A 54 -9.55 1.02 -8.22
CA GLY A 54 -9.09 1.96 -9.25
C GLY A 54 -8.82 1.28 -10.58
N VAL A 55 -8.14 0.13 -10.52
CA VAL A 55 -7.85 -0.69 -11.70
C VAL A 55 -9.13 -1.14 -12.38
N GLY A 56 -10.10 -1.66 -11.61
CA GLY A 56 -11.35 -2.19 -12.14
C GLY A 56 -12.28 -1.12 -12.71
N LEU A 57 -12.53 -0.06 -11.95
CA LEU A 57 -13.49 0.99 -12.32
C LEU A 57 -13.03 1.78 -13.53
N TYR A 58 -11.75 2.19 -13.58
CA TYR A 58 -11.22 2.95 -14.70
C TYR A 58 -11.32 2.15 -16.01
N ASN A 59 -10.93 0.87 -15.95
CA ASN A 59 -10.96 -0.02 -17.11
C ASN A 59 -12.33 -0.63 -17.41
N LYS A 60 -13.36 -0.31 -16.61
CA LYS A 60 -14.73 -0.81 -16.75
C LYS A 60 -14.78 -2.35 -16.82
N VAL A 61 -13.95 -3.02 -16.03
CA VAL A 61 -13.93 -4.49 -15.94
C VAL A 61 -14.66 -4.95 -14.68
N PRO A 62 -15.39 -6.09 -14.72
CA PRO A 62 -16.03 -6.61 -13.51
C PRO A 62 -15.00 -6.87 -12.42
N LEU A 63 -15.21 -6.30 -11.23
CA LEU A 63 -14.32 -6.48 -10.10
C LEU A 63 -14.17 -7.98 -9.79
N TRP A 64 -12.95 -8.37 -9.47
CA TRP A 64 -12.53 -9.75 -9.14
C TRP A 64 -12.68 -10.78 -10.27
N SER A 65 -12.99 -10.36 -11.49
CA SER A 65 -12.89 -11.22 -12.69
C SER A 65 -11.43 -11.58 -13.00
N ASP A 66 -11.22 -12.58 -13.85
CA ASP A 66 -9.89 -13.00 -14.30
C ASP A 66 -9.14 -11.84 -14.97
N LYS A 67 -9.83 -11.10 -15.84
CA LYS A 67 -9.29 -9.89 -16.49
C LYS A 67 -8.89 -8.83 -15.47
N HIS A 68 -9.70 -8.61 -14.43
CA HIS A 68 -9.36 -7.67 -13.38
C HIS A 68 -8.10 -8.10 -12.60
N LEU A 69 -7.98 -9.38 -12.28
CA LEU A 69 -6.80 -9.91 -11.58
C LEU A 69 -5.54 -9.88 -12.43
N GLU A 70 -5.64 -10.08 -13.75
CA GLU A 70 -4.53 -9.88 -14.67
C GLU A 70 -4.04 -8.42 -14.64
N MET A 71 -4.97 -7.46 -14.67
CA MET A 71 -4.65 -6.03 -14.60
C MET A 71 -4.02 -5.64 -13.26
N ILE A 72 -4.53 -6.17 -12.14
CA ILE A 72 -3.91 -6.02 -10.81
C ILE A 72 -2.47 -6.58 -10.83
N GLY A 73 -2.24 -7.72 -11.48
CA GLY A 73 -0.90 -8.30 -11.65
C GLY A 73 0.07 -7.35 -12.35
N LYS A 74 -0.40 -6.55 -13.33
CA LYS A 74 0.43 -5.52 -13.98
C LYS A 74 0.84 -4.40 -13.03
N SER A 75 -0.04 -3.97 -12.12
CA SER A 75 0.32 -3.05 -11.04
C SER A 75 1.37 -3.67 -10.12
N PHE A 76 1.19 -4.93 -9.69
CA PHE A 76 2.17 -5.62 -8.84
C PHE A 76 3.54 -5.78 -9.51
N ARG A 77 3.58 -6.03 -10.82
CA ARG A 77 4.84 -6.08 -11.57
C ARG A 77 5.60 -4.76 -11.53
N LEU A 78 4.91 -3.62 -11.67
CA LEU A 78 5.54 -2.30 -11.55
C LEU A 78 5.98 -2.01 -10.09
N ILE A 79 5.16 -2.38 -9.12
CA ILE A 79 5.51 -2.27 -7.69
C ILE A 79 6.81 -3.06 -7.40
N ALA A 80 6.90 -4.29 -7.90
CA ALA A 80 8.05 -5.16 -7.69
C ALA A 80 9.35 -4.57 -8.23
N GLN A 81 9.33 -3.93 -9.40
CA GLN A 81 10.51 -3.30 -10.02
C GLN A 81 11.09 -2.14 -9.20
N THR A 82 10.31 -1.56 -8.28
CA THR A 82 10.76 -0.49 -7.36
C THR A 82 11.20 -1.02 -5.99
N GLY A 83 11.17 -2.34 -5.79
CA GLY A 83 11.42 -2.95 -4.49
C GLY A 83 10.29 -2.73 -3.49
N GLY A 84 9.06 -2.51 -3.97
CA GLY A 84 7.88 -2.35 -3.13
C GLY A 84 7.59 -3.61 -2.29
N LYS A 85 7.40 -3.43 -0.98
CA LYS A 85 7.39 -4.53 0.01
C LYS A 85 6.19 -4.49 0.97
N VAL A 86 5.11 -3.80 0.60
CA VAL A 86 3.89 -3.74 1.42
C VAL A 86 2.66 -4.09 0.59
N LEU A 87 1.80 -4.93 1.15
CA LEU A 87 0.53 -5.35 0.57
C LEU A 87 -0.62 -4.86 1.47
N PHE A 88 -1.62 -4.21 0.90
CA PHE A 88 -2.81 -3.77 1.63
C PHE A 88 -4.01 -4.67 1.29
N ILE A 89 -4.77 -5.09 2.31
CA ILE A 89 -5.95 -5.96 2.16
C ILE A 89 -7.13 -5.33 2.88
N ASP A 90 -8.11 -4.87 2.10
CA ASP A 90 -9.34 -4.25 2.61
C ASP A 90 -10.31 -5.30 3.16
N LEU A 91 -10.24 -5.55 4.48
CA LEU A 91 -11.21 -6.42 5.16
C LEU A 91 -12.50 -5.68 5.54
N MET A 92 -12.53 -4.36 5.35
CA MET A 92 -13.71 -3.51 5.49
C MET A 92 -14.11 -2.93 4.12
N ALA A 93 -15.38 -2.56 4.00
CA ALA A 93 -15.94 -1.87 2.86
C ALA A 93 -15.89 -0.35 3.06
N GLN A 94 -15.88 0.40 1.96
CA GLN A 94 -16.00 1.86 1.95
C GLN A 94 -14.97 2.56 2.84
N THR A 95 -13.72 2.10 2.80
CA THR A 95 -12.62 2.65 3.61
C THR A 95 -12.11 3.97 3.03
N GLU A 96 -11.15 4.61 3.69
CA GLU A 96 -10.46 5.79 3.15
C GLU A 96 -9.73 5.51 1.82
N TYR A 97 -9.46 4.24 1.48
CA TYR A 97 -8.89 3.83 0.20
C TYR A 97 -9.92 3.64 -0.93
N GLY A 98 -11.20 3.87 -0.64
CA GLY A 98 -12.22 4.04 -1.67
C GLY A 98 -12.77 2.75 -2.30
N ASN A 99 -12.42 1.59 -1.75
CA ASN A 99 -13.02 0.31 -2.12
C ASN A 99 -14.51 0.28 -1.75
N ASP A 100 -15.40 -0.13 -2.66
CA ASP A 100 -16.83 -0.19 -2.31
C ASP A 100 -17.16 -1.40 -1.44
N GLN A 101 -16.45 -2.52 -1.63
CA GLN A 101 -16.71 -3.77 -0.95
C GLN A 101 -15.49 -4.28 -0.19
N SER A 102 -15.70 -5.03 0.89
CA SER A 102 -14.64 -5.78 1.55
C SER A 102 -14.18 -6.95 0.67
N MET A 103 -12.91 -7.35 0.82
CA MET A 103 -12.36 -8.51 0.13
C MET A 103 -12.90 -9.83 0.70
N VAL A 104 -13.34 -9.86 1.95
CA VAL A 104 -14.06 -11.02 2.50
C VAL A 104 -15.55 -10.75 2.41
N LEU A 105 -16.28 -11.68 1.81
CA LEU A 105 -17.74 -11.63 1.75
C LEU A 105 -18.34 -12.44 2.90
N TRP A 106 -19.26 -11.83 3.61
CA TRP A 106 -20.06 -12.47 4.65
C TRP A 106 -21.25 -13.13 3.99
N VAL A 107 -21.27 -14.46 3.93
CA VAL A 107 -22.30 -15.21 3.20
C VAL A 107 -23.38 -15.64 4.17
N LYS A 108 -24.63 -15.28 3.89
CA LYS A 108 -25.76 -15.63 4.75
C LYS A 108 -25.99 -17.15 4.76
N LYS A 109 -26.08 -17.76 5.93
CA LYS A 109 -26.50 -19.18 6.06
C LYS A 109 -27.97 -19.34 5.69
N ALA A 110 -28.32 -20.49 5.13
CA ALA A 110 -29.71 -20.88 4.90
C ALA A 110 -30.50 -20.86 6.23
N GLY A 111 -31.71 -20.27 6.22
CA GLY A 111 -32.57 -20.19 7.39
C GLY A 111 -32.23 -19.10 8.42
N ALA A 112 -31.15 -18.32 8.23
CA ALA A 112 -30.87 -17.18 9.12
C ALA A 112 -31.99 -16.13 9.01
N ALA A 113 -32.56 -15.75 10.16
CA ALA A 113 -33.66 -14.78 10.24
C ALA A 113 -33.30 -13.47 9.53
N THR A 114 -34.14 -13.07 8.57
CA THR A 114 -34.15 -11.70 8.04
C THR A 114 -34.92 -10.84 9.03
N GLY A 115 -34.25 -9.96 9.76
CA GLY A 115 -34.91 -8.81 10.36
C GLY A 115 -35.41 -7.86 9.27
N GLY A 116 -36.47 -8.23 8.54
CA GLY A 116 -37.06 -7.42 7.48
C GLY A 116 -36.11 -7.09 6.31
N GLU A 117 -36.36 -5.96 5.63
CA GLU A 117 -35.58 -5.47 4.47
C GLU A 117 -34.12 -5.08 4.80
N LYS A 118 -33.79 -4.95 6.09
CA LYS A 118 -32.44 -4.59 6.56
C LYS A 118 -31.65 -5.85 6.91
N VAL A 119 -30.54 -6.04 6.21
CA VAL A 119 -29.56 -7.05 6.60
C VAL A 119 -28.77 -6.47 7.77
N GLU A 120 -28.98 -7.02 8.96
CA GLU A 120 -28.18 -6.73 10.15
C GLU A 120 -27.25 -7.89 10.46
N TRP A 121 -26.04 -7.59 10.92
CA TRP A 121 -25.14 -8.62 11.38
C TRP A 121 -25.64 -9.23 12.69
N ALA A 122 -25.70 -10.56 12.77
CA ALA A 122 -25.92 -11.31 14.02
C ALA A 122 -24.99 -12.54 14.11
N PRO A 123 -24.52 -12.92 15.32
CA PRO A 123 -23.64 -14.07 15.49
C PRO A 123 -24.32 -15.38 15.03
N GLY A 124 -23.53 -16.35 14.58
CA GLY A 124 -24.02 -17.67 14.14
C GLY A 124 -24.61 -17.74 12.73
N ASN A 125 -25.01 -16.61 12.13
CA ASN A 125 -25.73 -16.54 10.85
C ASN A 125 -24.88 -16.56 9.57
N TRP A 126 -23.54 -16.62 9.69
CA TRP A 126 -22.64 -16.34 8.57
C TRP A 126 -21.67 -17.49 8.29
N THR A 127 -21.46 -17.77 7.01
CA THR A 127 -20.21 -18.31 6.48
C THR A 127 -19.43 -17.18 5.82
N HIS A 128 -18.25 -17.47 5.26
CA HIS A 128 -17.37 -16.45 4.68
C HIS A 128 -16.77 -16.97 3.38
N ASP A 129 -16.76 -16.10 2.36
CA ASP A 129 -16.06 -16.35 1.11
C ASP A 129 -14.77 -15.50 1.09
N PHE A 130 -13.64 -16.22 1.03
CA PHE A 130 -12.28 -15.66 1.04
C PHE A 130 -11.65 -15.62 -0.36
N THR A 131 -12.38 -16.02 -1.41
CA THR A 131 -11.85 -16.19 -2.77
C THR A 131 -11.13 -14.94 -3.26
N ARG A 132 -11.64 -13.73 -2.97
CA ARG A 132 -10.98 -12.48 -3.38
C ARG A 132 -9.63 -12.30 -2.70
N VAL A 133 -9.53 -12.58 -1.39
CA VAL A 133 -8.27 -12.49 -0.63
C VAL A 133 -7.28 -13.53 -1.15
N GLU A 134 -7.70 -14.78 -1.31
CA GLU A 134 -6.85 -15.87 -1.79
C GLU A 134 -6.26 -15.54 -3.17
N ARG A 135 -7.11 -15.10 -4.10
CA ARG A 135 -6.68 -14.74 -5.46
C ARG A 135 -5.80 -13.48 -5.49
N TYR A 136 -6.10 -12.50 -4.64
CA TYR A 136 -5.32 -11.26 -4.55
C TYR A 136 -3.92 -11.52 -3.98
N VAL A 137 -3.82 -12.28 -2.89
CA VAL A 137 -2.54 -12.71 -2.30
C VAL A 137 -1.76 -13.55 -3.31
N ALA A 138 -2.41 -14.51 -3.98
CA ALA A 138 -1.77 -15.32 -5.01
C ALA A 138 -1.21 -14.48 -6.17
N GLN A 139 -1.91 -13.41 -6.59
CA GLN A 139 -1.36 -12.49 -7.60
C GLN A 139 -0.20 -11.65 -7.07
N ALA A 140 -0.28 -11.15 -5.83
CA ALA A 140 0.79 -10.37 -5.23
C ALA A 140 2.10 -11.17 -5.13
N VAL A 141 2.04 -12.40 -4.61
CA VAL A 141 3.25 -13.23 -4.38
C VAL A 141 3.89 -13.78 -5.66
N LYS A 142 3.21 -13.71 -6.81
CA LYS A 142 3.83 -13.98 -8.13
C LYS A 142 4.83 -12.91 -8.54
N HIS A 143 4.72 -11.70 -8.01
CA HIS A 143 5.50 -10.55 -8.46
C HIS A 143 6.38 -9.95 -7.37
N MET A 144 5.93 -9.96 -6.12
CA MET A 144 6.65 -9.35 -4.99
C MET A 144 6.62 -10.24 -3.76
N THR A 145 7.61 -10.06 -2.86
CA THR A 145 7.59 -10.68 -1.53
C THR A 145 7.28 -9.60 -0.49
N PRO A 146 6.04 -9.52 0.05
CA PRO A 146 5.69 -8.50 1.02
C PRO A 146 6.50 -8.67 2.32
N ARG A 147 7.17 -7.61 2.77
CA ARG A 147 7.72 -7.53 4.13
C ARG A 147 6.61 -7.32 5.16
N PHE A 148 5.60 -6.54 4.79
CA PHE A 148 4.42 -6.27 5.61
C PHE A 148 3.14 -6.47 4.80
N VAL A 149 2.10 -6.99 5.45
CA VAL A 149 0.72 -7.05 4.95
C VAL A 149 -0.15 -6.27 5.92
N VAL A 150 -0.81 -5.22 5.44
CA VAL A 150 -1.68 -4.36 6.25
C VAL A 150 -3.12 -4.79 6.05
N LEU A 151 -3.76 -5.26 7.11
CA LEU A 151 -5.16 -5.64 7.13
C LEU A 151 -6.02 -4.45 7.55
N GLY A 152 -6.88 -3.99 6.65
CA GLY A 152 -7.86 -2.93 6.89
C GLY A 152 -8.98 -3.38 7.81
N VAL A 153 -8.73 -3.40 9.12
CA VAL A 153 -9.68 -3.83 10.15
C VAL A 153 -10.20 -2.69 11.03
N TRP A 154 -9.63 -1.49 10.86
CA TRP A 154 -9.97 -0.30 11.63
C TRP A 154 -9.45 0.96 10.93
N GLN A 155 -10.23 2.04 11.01
CA GLN A 155 -9.87 3.38 10.56
C GLN A 155 -10.39 4.48 11.53
N PRO A 156 -9.76 5.67 11.58
CA PRO A 156 -10.06 6.72 12.58
C PRO A 156 -11.51 7.17 12.68
N CYS A 157 -12.22 7.23 11.55
CA CYS A 157 -13.62 7.65 11.46
C CYS A 157 -14.59 6.64 12.10
N GLU A 158 -14.12 5.42 12.41
CA GLU A 158 -14.89 4.34 13.03
C GLU A 158 -14.64 4.20 14.54
N TRP A 159 -13.96 5.16 15.16
CA TRP A 159 -13.62 5.18 16.58
C TRP A 159 -14.79 4.85 17.54
N GLN A 160 -16.04 5.16 17.19
CA GLN A 160 -17.22 4.85 18.01
C GLN A 160 -18.22 3.89 17.35
N SER A 161 -17.93 3.39 16.14
CA SER A 161 -18.84 2.57 15.35
C SER A 161 -18.26 1.18 15.08
N GLY A 162 -18.99 0.35 14.34
CA GLY A 162 -18.51 -0.94 13.85
C GLY A 162 -18.08 -0.85 12.39
N PRO A 163 -17.33 -1.84 11.89
CA PRO A 163 -16.82 -1.86 10.52
C PRO A 163 -17.97 -1.95 9.51
N GLN A 164 -17.80 -1.38 8.31
CA GLN A 164 -18.62 -1.76 7.16
C GLN A 164 -18.05 -3.04 6.54
N VAL A 165 -18.89 -4.03 6.25
CA VAL A 165 -18.50 -5.26 5.54
C VAL A 165 -19.52 -5.64 4.48
N SER A 166 -19.08 -6.35 3.46
CA SER A 166 -19.93 -6.79 2.37
C SER A 166 -20.58 -8.13 2.65
N VAL A 167 -21.91 -8.16 2.63
CA VAL A 167 -22.74 -9.35 2.81
C VAL A 167 -23.27 -9.83 1.45
N LEU A 168 -23.06 -11.11 1.17
CA LEU A 168 -23.63 -11.80 0.01
C LEU A 168 -24.91 -12.56 0.43
N ASP A 169 -26.01 -12.24 -0.26
CA ASP A 169 -27.21 -13.07 -0.23
C ASP A 169 -27.10 -14.16 -1.30
N PRO A 170 -26.95 -15.45 -0.93
CA PRO A 170 -26.78 -16.53 -1.91
C PRO A 170 -28.03 -16.76 -2.76
N ALA A 171 -29.23 -16.36 -2.29
CA ALA A 171 -30.46 -16.55 -3.05
C ALA A 171 -30.57 -15.57 -4.23
N SER A 172 -30.12 -14.32 -4.04
CA SER A 172 -30.22 -13.27 -5.07
C SER A 172 -28.89 -12.94 -5.75
N GLY A 173 -27.76 -13.42 -5.22
CA GLY A 173 -26.42 -13.03 -5.66
C GLY A 173 -26.06 -11.57 -5.36
N LYS A 174 -26.92 -10.83 -4.67
CA LYS A 174 -26.71 -9.41 -4.37
C LYS A 174 -25.73 -9.24 -3.22
N ILE A 175 -24.82 -8.28 -3.37
CA ILE A 175 -23.90 -7.87 -2.32
C ILE A 175 -24.37 -6.53 -1.76
N LYS A 176 -24.47 -6.43 -0.43
CA LYS A 176 -24.79 -5.18 0.28
C LYS A 176 -23.81 -4.95 1.42
N ASN A 177 -23.46 -3.70 1.67
CA ASN A 177 -22.66 -3.35 2.83
C ASN A 177 -23.54 -3.25 4.07
N VAL A 178 -23.05 -3.83 5.17
CA VAL A 178 -23.71 -3.88 6.47
C VAL A 178 -22.74 -3.45 7.55
N ARG A 179 -23.25 -2.79 8.58
CA ARG A 179 -22.46 -2.43 9.75
C ARG A 179 -22.32 -3.63 10.69
N GLY A 180 -21.08 -3.99 10.99
CA GLY A 180 -20.75 -4.94 12.04
C GLY A 180 -20.89 -4.35 13.45
N PRO A 181 -20.61 -5.15 14.50
CA PRO A 181 -20.65 -4.71 15.88
C PRO A 181 -19.60 -3.64 16.16
N LYS A 182 -19.86 -2.82 17.18
CA LYS A 182 -18.94 -1.76 17.63
C LYS A 182 -17.55 -2.35 17.95
N HIS A 183 -16.49 -1.67 17.50
CA HIS A 183 -15.13 -2.07 17.84
C HIS A 183 -14.91 -2.18 19.36
N GLY A 184 -14.15 -3.20 19.77
CA GLY A 184 -13.80 -3.42 21.17
C GLY A 184 -14.88 -4.08 22.03
N SER A 185 -16.07 -4.37 21.48
CA SER A 185 -17.11 -5.14 22.18
C SER A 185 -16.80 -6.66 22.15
N PRO A 186 -17.42 -7.47 23.04
CA PRO A 186 -17.33 -8.93 22.96
C PRO A 186 -17.78 -9.48 21.60
N GLU A 187 -18.85 -8.93 21.03
CA GLU A 187 -19.38 -9.31 19.71
C GLU A 187 -18.38 -9.00 18.60
N SER A 188 -17.58 -7.93 18.73
CA SER A 188 -16.48 -7.61 17.81
C SER A 188 -15.44 -8.73 17.74
N ARG A 189 -15.15 -9.38 18.87
CA ARG A 189 -14.22 -10.51 18.90
C ARG A 189 -14.77 -11.72 18.16
N GLU A 190 -16.05 -12.03 18.36
CA GLU A 190 -16.72 -13.13 17.66
C GLU A 190 -16.84 -12.85 16.16
N PHE A 191 -17.15 -11.60 15.79
CA PHE A 191 -17.19 -11.11 14.42
C PHE A 191 -15.84 -11.31 13.71
N TRP A 192 -14.76 -10.79 14.28
CA TRP A 192 -13.46 -10.81 13.60
C TRP A 192 -12.75 -12.18 13.63
N ARG A 193 -13.05 -13.04 14.61
CA ARG A 193 -12.37 -14.33 14.78
C ARG A 193 -12.31 -15.20 13.52
N PRO A 194 -13.43 -15.56 12.86
CA PRO A 194 -13.39 -16.42 11.68
C PRO A 194 -12.62 -15.78 10.52
N VAL A 195 -12.75 -14.46 10.34
CA VAL A 195 -12.08 -13.73 9.26
C VAL A 195 -10.57 -13.65 9.49
N LEU A 196 -10.13 -13.18 10.66
CA LEU A 196 -8.71 -12.95 10.93
C LEU A 196 -7.92 -14.25 11.06
N THR A 197 -8.53 -15.31 11.61
CA THR A 197 -7.89 -16.62 11.69
C THR A 197 -7.64 -17.17 10.29
N ARG A 198 -8.66 -17.17 9.42
CA ARG A 198 -8.51 -17.70 8.07
C ARG A 198 -7.61 -16.83 7.19
N VAL A 199 -7.68 -15.50 7.28
CA VAL A 199 -6.77 -14.61 6.55
C VAL A 199 -5.32 -14.83 6.99
N ARG A 200 -5.05 -14.99 8.29
CA ARG A 200 -3.70 -15.37 8.78
C ARG A 200 -3.23 -16.67 8.15
N ASP A 201 -4.08 -17.68 8.06
CA ASP A 201 -3.73 -18.98 7.48
C ASP A 201 -3.42 -18.83 5.97
N ILE A 202 -4.26 -18.12 5.21
CA ILE A 202 -4.01 -17.81 3.79
C ILE A 202 -2.64 -17.13 3.60
N LEU A 203 -2.32 -16.15 4.44
CA LEU A 203 -1.04 -15.44 4.37
C LEU A 203 0.13 -16.37 4.73
N THR A 204 -0.03 -17.22 5.74
CA THR A 204 1.00 -18.18 6.18
C THR A 204 1.26 -19.24 5.10
N ASP A 205 0.21 -19.76 4.47
CA ASP A 205 0.28 -20.70 3.35
C ASP A 205 0.99 -20.06 2.13
N ALA A 206 0.86 -18.74 1.96
CA ALA A 206 1.59 -17.96 0.96
C ALA A 206 3.03 -17.57 1.38
N GLY A 207 3.55 -18.12 2.49
CA GLY A 207 4.91 -17.88 2.98
C GLY A 207 5.09 -16.59 3.80
N ILE A 208 4.01 -15.88 4.12
CA ILE A 208 4.06 -14.61 4.86
C ILE A 208 4.01 -14.90 6.36
N LYS A 209 5.04 -14.45 7.08
CA LYS A 209 5.17 -14.69 8.53
C LYS A 209 4.10 -13.90 9.28
N GLU A 210 3.52 -14.47 10.35
CA GLU A 210 2.53 -13.75 11.18
C GLU A 210 3.03 -12.39 11.69
N ARG A 211 4.34 -12.25 11.96
CA ARG A 211 4.95 -10.97 12.38
C ARG A 211 4.96 -9.89 11.29
N SER A 212 4.74 -10.27 10.04
CA SER A 212 4.59 -9.36 8.91
C SER A 212 3.15 -8.84 8.78
N ILE A 213 2.18 -9.43 9.49
CA ILE A 213 0.80 -8.96 9.50
C ILE A 213 0.71 -7.73 10.39
N LEU A 214 0.18 -6.65 9.83
CA LEU A 214 -0.09 -5.38 10.47
C LEU A 214 -1.59 -5.08 10.42
N LEU A 215 -2.09 -4.41 11.44
CA LEU A 215 -3.50 -4.07 11.60
C LEU A 215 -3.73 -2.57 11.40
N GLY A 216 -4.90 -2.26 10.82
CA GLY A 216 -5.45 -0.92 10.69
C GLY A 216 -4.86 -0.10 9.54
N TYR A 217 -5.65 0.85 9.06
CA TYR A 217 -5.20 1.93 8.18
C TYR A 217 -4.90 3.15 9.02
N GLY A 218 -4.02 2.97 10.02
CA GLY A 218 -3.79 3.97 11.03
C GLY A 218 -3.43 5.29 10.37
N SER A 219 -4.23 6.32 10.63
CA SER A 219 -3.86 7.70 10.36
C SER A 219 -3.43 8.36 11.68
N ASP A 220 -3.74 9.64 11.91
CA ASP A 220 -3.41 10.36 13.14
C ASP A 220 -4.14 9.88 14.41
N ARG A 221 -4.88 8.77 14.34
CA ARG A 221 -5.54 8.15 15.50
C ARG A 221 -5.15 6.69 15.62
N VAL A 222 -5.15 6.20 16.86
CA VAL A 222 -5.03 4.79 17.21
C VAL A 222 -6.34 4.28 17.80
N PRO A 223 -6.62 2.97 17.70
CA PRO A 223 -7.78 2.38 18.37
C PRO A 223 -7.71 2.56 19.88
N ASP A 224 -8.86 2.57 20.56
CA ASP A 224 -8.88 2.48 22.03
C ASP A 224 -8.33 1.14 22.54
N MET A 225 -8.08 1.09 23.84
CA MET A 225 -7.52 -0.09 24.50
C MET A 225 -8.39 -1.34 24.36
N LYS A 226 -9.72 -1.20 24.30
CA LYS A 226 -10.64 -2.34 24.18
C LYS A 226 -10.61 -2.91 22.77
N THR A 227 -10.63 -2.04 21.77
CA THR A 227 -10.49 -2.37 20.35
C THR A 227 -9.15 -3.04 20.08
N ALA A 228 -8.05 -2.44 20.56
CA ALA A 228 -6.73 -3.03 20.45
C ALA A 228 -6.65 -4.41 21.11
N ARG A 229 -7.32 -4.60 22.25
CA ARG A 229 -7.37 -5.89 22.94
C ARG A 229 -8.05 -6.98 22.11
N VAL A 230 -9.18 -6.68 21.47
CA VAL A 230 -9.88 -7.64 20.61
C VAL A 230 -8.95 -8.19 19.53
N PHE A 231 -8.24 -7.31 18.81
CA PHE A 231 -7.36 -7.75 17.74
C PHE A 231 -6.10 -8.46 18.25
N TRP A 232 -5.54 -8.01 19.38
CA TRP A 232 -4.42 -8.69 20.04
C TRP A 232 -4.77 -10.13 20.44
N ASP A 233 -5.97 -10.35 21.00
CA ASP A 233 -6.45 -11.68 21.40
C ASP A 233 -6.67 -12.63 20.22
N LEU A 234 -6.85 -12.10 19.00
CA LEU A 234 -7.04 -12.88 17.79
C LEU A 234 -5.73 -13.12 17.02
N LEU A 235 -4.84 -12.11 16.99
CA LEU A 235 -3.57 -12.14 16.27
C LEU A 235 -2.43 -11.57 17.14
N PRO A 236 -1.96 -12.29 18.18
CA PRO A 236 -0.98 -11.77 19.14
C PRO A 236 0.43 -11.56 18.57
N LYS A 237 0.72 -12.04 17.35
CA LYS A 237 2.00 -11.79 16.67
C LYS A 237 1.95 -10.59 15.73
N ALA A 238 0.75 -10.09 15.40
CA ALA A 238 0.58 -8.96 14.50
C ALA A 238 1.05 -7.64 15.14
N GLY A 239 1.42 -6.69 14.31
CA GLY A 239 1.69 -5.30 14.71
C GLY A 239 0.59 -4.36 14.25
N TRP A 240 0.80 -3.05 14.43
CA TRP A 240 -0.05 -2.01 13.84
C TRP A 240 0.70 -1.26 12.73
N GLN A 241 -0.05 -0.80 11.73
CA GLN A 241 0.39 0.23 10.80
C GLN A 241 -0.19 1.59 11.25
N ALA A 242 0.57 2.66 11.06
CA ALA A 242 0.11 4.04 11.28
C ALA A 242 0.71 5.02 10.27
N ALA A 243 0.07 6.16 10.07
CA ALA A 243 0.55 7.27 9.26
C ALA A 243 0.18 8.56 9.99
N ARG A 244 1.16 9.31 10.49
CA ARG A 244 0.88 10.38 11.46
C ARG A 244 1.95 11.45 11.59
N HIS A 245 1.58 12.54 12.25
CA HIS A 245 2.49 13.60 12.69
C HIS A 245 3.44 13.15 13.83
N PRO A 246 4.63 13.75 13.95
CA PRO A 246 5.41 13.78 15.21
C PRO A 246 5.01 14.97 16.09
N PRO A 247 5.21 14.92 17.42
CA PRO A 247 5.72 13.81 18.24
C PRO A 247 4.65 12.79 18.65
N SER A 248 3.41 12.88 18.10
CA SER A 248 2.27 11.99 18.43
C SER A 248 2.44 10.52 17.99
N GLY A 249 3.53 10.21 17.30
CA GLY A 249 4.56 9.27 17.77
C GLY A 249 4.30 8.03 18.67
N VAL A 250 3.12 7.41 18.84
CA VAL A 250 3.02 6.12 19.58
C VAL A 250 3.80 4.96 18.91
N ASP A 251 4.85 4.48 19.56
CA ASP A 251 5.61 3.27 19.12
C ASP A 251 4.84 1.98 19.33
N TYR A 252 3.74 2.06 20.06
CA TYR A 252 2.88 0.95 20.40
C TYR A 252 1.43 1.41 20.59
N VAL A 253 0.50 0.49 20.35
CA VAL A 253 -0.90 0.60 20.73
C VAL A 253 -1.07 -0.14 22.06
N ARG A 254 -1.76 0.48 23.03
CA ARG A 254 -2.03 -0.14 24.34
C ARG A 254 -3.29 -0.99 24.26
N CYS A 255 -3.26 -2.18 24.86
CA CYS A 255 -4.42 -3.02 25.06
C CYS A 255 -4.98 -2.85 26.48
N ALA A 256 -6.29 -3.09 26.62
CA ALA A 256 -6.87 -3.37 27.92
C ALA A 256 -6.21 -4.65 28.48
N GLY A 257 -5.72 -4.61 29.72
CA GLY A 257 -4.87 -5.66 30.28
C GLY A 257 -3.38 -5.29 30.35
N GLY A 258 -2.96 -4.19 29.71
CA GLY A 258 -1.63 -3.60 29.88
C GLY A 258 -0.61 -3.95 28.78
N GLU A 259 -0.95 -4.83 27.85
CA GLU A 259 -0.09 -5.19 26.72
C GLU A 259 0.17 -3.98 25.81
N ARG A 260 1.34 -4.00 25.17
CA ARG A 260 1.79 -2.96 24.23
C ARG A 260 2.14 -3.61 22.90
N VAL A 261 1.30 -3.38 21.89
CA VAL A 261 1.46 -3.94 20.55
C VAL A 261 2.25 -2.96 19.69
N ALA A 262 3.38 -3.37 19.14
CA ALA A 262 4.24 -2.48 18.37
C ALA A 262 3.54 -1.92 17.12
N VAL A 263 3.70 -0.61 16.88
CA VAL A 263 3.47 -0.02 15.56
C VAL A 263 4.70 -0.31 14.73
N ARG A 264 4.61 -1.24 13.77
CA ARG A 264 5.78 -1.77 13.04
C ARG A 264 6.06 -1.06 11.72
N TYR A 265 5.05 -0.41 11.15
CA TYR A 265 5.19 0.40 9.96
C TYR A 265 4.49 1.74 10.18
N ASN A 266 5.27 2.81 10.22
CA ASN A 266 4.78 4.16 10.41
C ASN A 266 5.25 5.08 9.29
N SER A 267 4.35 5.82 8.64
CA SER A 267 4.72 6.89 7.71
C SER A 267 4.50 8.26 8.34
N ASN A 268 5.56 9.04 8.52
CA ASN A 268 5.45 10.37 9.12
C ASN A 268 5.28 11.47 8.07
N VAL A 269 4.35 12.38 8.31
CA VAL A 269 4.08 13.53 7.42
C VAL A 269 5.12 14.64 7.61
N TRP A 270 5.27 15.08 8.86
CA TRP A 270 6.24 16.09 9.29
C TRP A 270 7.33 15.47 10.17
N GLY A 271 8.33 16.26 10.55
CA GLY A 271 9.40 15.83 11.48
C GLY A 271 10.19 14.62 10.99
N SER A 272 10.28 14.45 9.68
CA SER A 272 11.08 13.41 9.03
C SER A 272 12.58 13.64 9.12
N GLY A 273 13.00 14.76 9.74
CA GLY A 273 14.39 15.19 9.85
C GLY A 273 14.73 16.20 8.76
N ASP A 274 15.70 17.08 9.04
CA ASP A 274 16.32 17.92 8.03
C ASP A 274 17.56 17.23 7.47
N ASN A 275 17.94 17.60 6.25
CA ASN A 275 19.22 17.21 5.70
C ASN A 275 20.31 18.01 6.41
N ALA A 276 21.02 17.37 7.33
CA ALA A 276 22.17 17.99 7.97
C ALA A 276 23.33 18.12 6.97
N ASP A 277 24.17 19.15 7.13
CA ASP A 277 25.46 19.19 6.44
C ASP A 277 26.26 17.94 6.89
N PRO A 278 26.77 17.11 5.96
CA PRO A 278 27.57 15.95 6.31
C PRO A 278 28.85 16.29 7.10
N LYS A 279 29.30 17.54 7.12
CA LYS A 279 30.36 18.03 8.01
C LYS A 279 29.93 18.08 9.48
N ASP A 280 28.66 18.42 9.72
CA ASP A 280 28.10 18.50 11.08
C ASP A 280 27.63 17.14 11.57
N LYS A 281 26.92 16.40 10.71
CA LYS A 281 26.35 15.11 11.07
C LYS A 281 26.10 14.24 9.85
N ARG A 282 26.80 13.10 9.80
CA ARG A 282 26.49 12.02 8.86
C ARG A 282 25.37 11.14 9.42
N VAL A 283 24.43 10.80 8.54
CA VAL A 283 23.34 9.88 8.84
C VAL A 283 23.27 8.80 7.76
N TYR A 284 22.77 7.64 8.14
CA TYR A 284 22.70 6.47 7.28
C TYR A 284 21.26 5.96 7.32
N GLY A 285 20.37 6.59 6.52
CA GLY A 285 18.95 6.28 6.52
C GLY A 285 18.64 4.80 6.24
N TRP A 286 19.51 4.10 5.49
CA TRP A 286 19.41 2.66 5.24
C TRP A 286 19.78 1.82 6.48
N ASN A 287 20.66 2.33 7.32
CA ASN A 287 21.05 1.71 8.59
C ASN A 287 20.10 2.18 9.70
N PHE A 288 18.81 2.29 9.39
CA PHE A 288 17.78 2.65 10.37
C PHE A 288 17.65 1.53 11.41
N THR A 289 18.58 1.54 12.35
CA THR A 289 18.77 0.62 13.47
C THR A 289 18.12 1.14 14.75
N GLN A 290 17.26 2.18 14.65
CA GLN A 290 16.16 2.32 15.61
C GLN A 290 15.30 1.07 15.44
N ALA A 291 15.72 0.06 16.17
CA ALA A 291 15.47 -1.33 15.93
C ALA A 291 13.97 -1.60 15.95
N MET A 292 13.61 -2.78 15.46
CA MET A 292 12.28 -3.39 15.52
C MET A 292 11.53 -3.23 16.87
N ARG A 293 12.18 -2.77 17.95
CA ARG A 293 11.57 -2.23 19.17
C ARG A 293 10.57 -1.09 18.95
N ARG A 294 10.74 -0.21 17.95
CA ARG A 294 9.89 0.98 17.70
C ARG A 294 9.24 1.03 16.31
N GLY A 295 9.47 0.00 15.49
CA GLY A 295 8.95 -0.10 14.13
C GLY A 295 9.70 0.77 13.11
N MET A 296 9.45 0.48 11.84
CA MET A 296 9.98 1.22 10.70
C MET A 296 9.27 2.55 10.54
N ARG A 297 10.03 3.63 10.35
CA ARG A 297 9.50 5.00 10.23
C ARG A 297 9.89 5.63 8.91
N THR A 298 8.98 5.60 7.95
CA THR A 298 9.15 6.13 6.61
C THR A 298 8.64 7.56 6.53
N TRP A 299 8.93 8.22 5.42
CA TRP A 299 8.42 9.56 5.15
C TRP A 299 7.20 9.49 4.23
N LEU A 300 6.07 10.06 4.66
CA LEU A 300 4.99 10.52 3.80
C LEU A 300 5.33 11.96 3.37
N ASP A 301 6.15 12.09 2.32
CA ASP A 301 6.56 13.41 1.82
C ASP A 301 5.37 14.15 1.22
N ARG A 302 5.08 15.38 1.67
CA ARG A 302 3.96 16.22 1.18
C ARG A 302 4.36 17.15 0.04
N THR A 303 5.29 16.73 -0.80
CA THR A 303 5.75 17.51 -1.97
C THR A 303 5.82 16.69 -3.26
N THR A 304 5.80 15.35 -3.18
CA THR A 304 5.51 14.47 -4.32
C THR A 304 4.02 14.26 -4.50
N TYR A 305 3.34 15.31 -4.98
CA TYR A 305 1.98 15.20 -5.49
C TYR A 305 1.94 14.66 -6.92
N ASP A 306 0.72 14.37 -7.41
CA ASP A 306 0.49 13.94 -8.79
C ASP A 306 1.05 14.93 -9.83
N TYR A 307 1.13 16.22 -9.47
CA TYR A 307 1.65 17.33 -10.27
C TYR A 307 3.07 17.78 -9.89
N ALA A 308 3.79 17.02 -9.06
CA ALA A 308 5.15 17.37 -8.67
C ALA A 308 6.09 17.42 -9.89
N THR A 309 7.11 18.28 -9.81
CA THR A 309 8.11 18.43 -10.86
C THR A 309 8.95 17.15 -11.01
N PHE A 310 9.50 16.93 -12.21
CA PHE A 310 10.41 15.81 -12.44
C PHE A 310 11.68 15.89 -11.59
N ALA A 311 12.18 17.10 -11.31
CA ALA A 311 13.29 17.31 -10.39
C ALA A 311 12.99 16.75 -8.99
N ARG A 312 11.73 16.86 -8.53
CA ARG A 312 11.32 16.29 -7.25
C ARG A 312 11.31 14.76 -7.28
N ALA A 313 10.72 14.16 -8.32
CA ALA A 313 10.70 12.71 -8.49
C ALA A 313 12.11 12.10 -8.56
N ARG A 314 13.06 12.82 -9.17
CA ARG A 314 14.43 12.36 -9.41
C ARG A 314 15.38 12.43 -8.21
N SER A 315 15.02 13.19 -7.17
CA SER A 315 15.89 13.47 -6.01
C SER A 315 15.29 13.08 -4.66
N LEU A 316 13.98 12.81 -4.59
CA LEU A 316 13.30 12.62 -3.31
C LEU A 316 13.85 11.42 -2.54
N CYS A 317 14.11 10.28 -3.18
CA CYS A 317 14.50 9.08 -2.46
C CYS A 317 15.85 9.25 -1.77
N GLU A 318 16.79 9.91 -2.44
CA GLU A 318 18.07 10.28 -1.84
C GLU A 318 17.87 11.24 -0.66
N GLN A 319 17.02 12.26 -0.83
CA GLN A 319 16.73 13.20 0.24
C GLN A 319 16.20 12.49 1.50
N VAL A 320 15.38 11.46 1.33
CA VAL A 320 14.82 10.69 2.45
C VAL A 320 15.93 9.95 3.21
N LEU A 321 16.90 9.35 2.51
CA LEU A 321 18.06 8.73 3.16
C LEU A 321 18.90 9.76 3.92
N LEU A 322 19.10 10.94 3.34
CA LEU A 322 19.82 12.06 3.94
C LEU A 322 19.10 12.67 5.15
N ALA A 323 17.78 12.50 5.24
CA ALA A 323 16.97 12.87 6.41
C ALA A 323 16.96 11.78 7.50
N ASN A 324 17.86 10.78 7.43
CA ASN A 324 17.93 9.64 8.34
C ASN A 324 16.64 8.80 8.36
N ARG A 325 16.04 8.58 7.19
CA ARG A 325 14.86 7.73 7.01
C ARG A 325 15.16 6.59 6.05
N PRO A 326 14.54 5.40 6.24
CA PRO A 326 14.78 4.24 5.40
C PRO A 326 14.12 4.33 4.03
N GLY A 327 13.19 5.28 3.84
CA GLY A 327 12.51 5.48 2.57
C GLY A 327 11.10 6.05 2.71
N LEU A 328 10.33 5.96 1.63
CA LEU A 328 9.01 6.59 1.49
C LEU A 328 7.88 5.61 1.79
N GLY A 329 6.77 6.11 2.31
CA GLY A 329 5.55 5.32 2.47
C GLY A 329 4.30 6.13 2.18
N GLN A 330 3.16 5.44 2.08
CA GLN A 330 1.85 6.06 1.81
C GLN A 330 1.80 6.79 0.45
N ILE A 331 2.39 6.15 -0.57
CA ILE A 331 2.34 6.57 -1.98
C ILE A 331 1.32 5.70 -2.70
N GLY A 332 0.31 6.28 -3.35
CA GLY A 332 -0.66 5.56 -4.15
C GLY A 332 -0.07 5.10 -5.48
N ALA A 333 -0.23 3.81 -5.78
CA ALA A 333 0.20 3.22 -7.04
C ALA A 333 -0.78 3.56 -8.17
N ASP A 334 -2.06 3.22 -7.98
CA ASP A 334 -3.08 3.10 -9.01
C ASP A 334 -4.48 3.53 -8.53
N PHE A 335 -4.57 4.58 -7.69
CA PHE A 335 -5.85 5.19 -7.28
C PHE A 335 -6.46 6.06 -8.40
N TRP A 336 -6.65 5.45 -9.57
CA TRP A 336 -7.23 6.09 -10.73
C TRP A 336 -8.67 6.49 -10.47
N PRO A 337 -9.11 7.67 -10.94
CA PRO A 337 -10.44 8.15 -10.70
C PRO A 337 -11.49 7.24 -11.34
N ALA A 338 -12.65 7.10 -10.68
CA ALA A 338 -13.80 6.49 -11.33
C ALA A 338 -14.21 7.35 -12.55
N PRO A 339 -14.55 6.73 -13.69
CA PRO A 339 -15.17 7.45 -14.80
C PRO A 339 -16.41 8.20 -14.30
N PRO A 340 -16.73 9.39 -14.83
CA PRO A 340 -17.96 10.07 -14.48
C PRO A 340 -19.18 9.23 -14.86
N ASP A 341 -20.15 9.13 -13.93
CA ASP A 341 -21.43 8.44 -14.16
C ASP A 341 -22.39 9.27 -15.04
N GLY A 342 -21.95 9.58 -16.26
CA GLY A 342 -22.72 10.31 -17.26
C GLY A 342 -22.10 11.66 -17.67
N PRO A 343 -22.63 12.27 -18.76
CA PRO A 343 -21.97 13.37 -19.48
C PRO A 343 -21.89 14.70 -18.70
N ARG A 344 -22.64 14.84 -17.60
CA ARG A 344 -22.71 16.08 -16.80
C ARG A 344 -22.11 15.95 -15.40
N ARG A 345 -21.62 14.76 -15.02
CA ARG A 345 -20.99 14.55 -13.71
C ARG A 345 -19.48 14.74 -13.83
N ARG A 346 -18.89 15.47 -12.90
CA ARG A 346 -17.42 15.53 -12.77
C ARG A 346 -16.97 14.27 -12.05
N GLY A 347 -16.01 13.54 -12.61
CA GLY A 347 -15.38 12.42 -11.92
C GLY A 347 -14.69 12.89 -10.64
N LEU A 348 -14.55 11.98 -9.67
CA LEU A 348 -13.69 12.26 -8.51
C LEU A 348 -12.24 12.42 -8.98
N PRO A 349 -11.43 13.27 -8.35
CA PRO A 349 -10.01 13.41 -8.74
C PRO A 349 -9.18 12.16 -8.41
N THR A 350 -9.64 11.35 -7.46
CA THR A 350 -9.04 10.07 -7.05
C THR A 350 -10.10 9.25 -6.30
N LEU A 351 -9.91 7.93 -6.16
CA LEU A 351 -10.73 7.09 -5.27
C LEU A 351 -10.40 7.27 -3.79
N TYR A 352 -9.26 7.87 -3.45
CA TYR A 352 -8.97 8.15 -2.05
C TYR A 352 -10.07 9.01 -1.44
N SER A 353 -10.60 8.60 -0.30
CA SER A 353 -11.74 9.25 0.38
C SER A 353 -12.98 9.40 -0.50
N ARG A 354 -13.23 8.45 -1.42
CA ARG A 354 -14.44 8.38 -2.26
C ARG A 354 -15.74 8.45 -1.46
N PHE A 355 -15.77 7.89 -0.24
CA PHE A 355 -16.95 7.85 0.62
C PHE A 355 -16.86 8.91 1.72
N PRO A 356 -17.77 9.90 1.78
CA PRO A 356 -17.68 11.00 2.73
C PRO A 356 -17.59 10.57 4.21
N HIS A 357 -18.26 9.48 4.59
CA HIS A 357 -18.25 8.99 5.97
C HIS A 357 -16.92 8.35 6.40
N SER A 358 -16.11 7.87 5.44
CA SER A 358 -14.80 7.28 5.69
C SER A 358 -13.69 8.28 5.44
N SER A 359 -14.05 9.44 4.88
CA SER A 359 -13.13 10.53 4.63
C SER A 359 -12.48 10.96 5.93
N ASN A 360 -11.16 11.02 5.88
CA ASN A 360 -10.34 11.36 7.02
C ASN A 360 -10.04 12.87 7.06
N VAL A 361 -10.95 13.69 6.51
CA VAL A 361 -10.77 15.14 6.26
C VAL A 361 -10.50 15.90 7.57
N GLY A 362 -11.02 15.41 8.70
CA GLY A 362 -10.79 15.98 10.02
C GLY A 362 -9.43 15.69 10.67
N SER A 363 -8.57 14.85 10.07
CA SER A 363 -7.20 14.57 10.57
C SER A 363 -6.09 15.18 9.71
N GLY A 364 -6.41 15.86 8.62
CA GLY A 364 -5.41 16.49 7.74
C GLY A 364 -4.82 15.57 6.66
N ASN A 365 -5.13 14.26 6.68
CA ASN A 365 -4.71 13.34 5.62
C ASN A 365 -5.63 13.44 4.39
N ARG A 366 -5.44 14.47 3.55
CA ARG A 366 -6.16 14.66 2.28
C ARG A 366 -5.63 13.75 1.16
N GLY A 367 -5.55 12.45 1.40
CA GLY A 367 -5.01 11.48 0.44
C GLY A 367 -3.54 11.14 0.62
N CYS A 368 -3.14 10.04 -0.01
CA CYS A 368 -1.74 9.78 -0.38
C CYS A 368 -1.16 11.02 -1.05
N THR A 369 0.12 11.34 -0.85
CA THR A 369 0.67 12.53 -1.50
C THR A 369 0.60 12.40 -3.02
N THR A 370 1.09 11.28 -3.54
CA THR A 370 0.81 10.83 -4.90
C THR A 370 -0.32 9.82 -4.83
N ASN A 371 -1.40 10.00 -5.59
CA ASN A 371 -2.49 9.04 -5.65
C ASN A 371 -2.25 7.99 -6.74
N GLN A 372 -1.60 8.42 -7.83
CA GLN A 372 -1.37 7.58 -9.01
C GLN A 372 0.07 7.76 -9.50
N LEU A 373 0.92 6.80 -9.16
CA LEU A 373 2.26 6.71 -9.72
C LEU A 373 2.25 6.10 -11.12
N PHE A 374 1.31 5.20 -11.39
CA PHE A 374 1.15 4.52 -12.67
C PHE A 374 0.07 5.18 -13.52
N TYR A 375 0.24 5.08 -14.83
CA TYR A 375 -0.76 5.52 -15.80
C TYR A 375 -1.77 4.40 -16.06
N PRO A 376 -3.07 4.71 -16.20
CA PRO A 376 -4.06 3.74 -16.63
C PRO A 376 -4.00 3.51 -18.15
N ASP A 377 -3.45 2.38 -18.56
CA ASP A 377 -3.47 1.88 -19.94
C ASP A 377 -4.67 0.93 -20.16
N PRO A 378 -5.24 0.81 -21.38
CA PRO A 378 -6.37 -0.10 -21.64
C PRO A 378 -6.11 -1.57 -21.25
N SER A 379 -4.83 -1.95 -21.15
CA SER A 379 -4.42 -3.28 -20.73
C SER A 379 -4.10 -3.38 -19.24
N GLY A 380 -4.06 -2.29 -18.47
CA GLY A 380 -3.72 -2.25 -17.04
C GLY A 380 -2.74 -1.13 -16.69
N ALA A 381 -1.92 -1.30 -15.67
CA ALA A 381 -0.97 -0.26 -15.27
C ALA A 381 0.22 -0.13 -16.25
N ALA A 382 0.58 1.11 -16.59
CA ALA A 382 1.76 1.47 -17.36
C ALA A 382 2.70 2.40 -16.58
N PRO A 383 4.02 2.33 -16.81
CA PRO A 383 4.98 3.23 -16.18
C PRO A 383 4.76 4.67 -16.67
N THR A 384 5.02 5.63 -15.78
CA THR A 384 5.08 7.07 -16.10
C THR A 384 6.53 7.55 -16.07
N VAL A 385 6.80 8.74 -16.62
CA VAL A 385 8.11 9.39 -16.45
C VAL A 385 8.45 9.56 -14.96
N ARG A 386 7.47 9.92 -14.12
CA ARG A 386 7.67 10.04 -12.66
C ARG A 386 8.05 8.71 -12.02
N TYR A 387 7.40 7.63 -12.43
CA TYR A 387 7.74 6.27 -11.99
C TYR A 387 9.18 5.91 -12.37
N GLU A 388 9.59 6.15 -13.61
CA GLU A 388 10.94 5.82 -14.07
C GLU A 388 12.02 6.65 -13.33
N LEU A 389 11.78 7.94 -13.11
CA LEU A 389 12.70 8.80 -12.34
C LEU A 389 12.82 8.37 -10.87
N ILE A 390 11.72 7.93 -10.24
CA ILE A 390 11.74 7.39 -8.88
C ILE A 390 12.47 6.04 -8.86
N ARG A 391 12.19 5.16 -9.83
CA ARG A 391 12.87 3.86 -9.94
C ARG A 391 14.37 4.05 -10.08
N GLU A 392 14.81 4.92 -10.98
CA GLU A 392 16.22 5.29 -11.17
C GLU A 392 16.84 5.84 -9.88
N ASN A 393 16.15 6.77 -9.19
CA ASN A 393 16.68 7.35 -7.95
C ASN A 393 16.78 6.31 -6.81
N ILE A 394 15.89 5.32 -6.75
CA ILE A 394 16.02 4.19 -5.80
C ILE A 394 17.27 3.35 -6.14
N GLN A 395 17.55 3.10 -7.42
CA GLN A 395 18.74 2.33 -7.83
C GLN A 395 20.05 3.06 -7.46
N GLU A 396 20.08 4.38 -7.61
CA GLU A 396 21.20 5.20 -7.14
C GLU A 396 21.33 5.18 -5.61
N CYS A 397 20.19 5.18 -4.90
CA CYS A 397 20.18 5.00 -3.45
C CYS A 397 20.82 3.67 -3.06
N GLU A 398 20.55 2.56 -3.76
CA GLU A 398 21.22 1.29 -3.51
C GLU A 398 22.72 1.33 -3.78
N ALA A 399 23.15 2.00 -4.85
CA ALA A 399 24.58 2.23 -5.13
C ALA A 399 25.26 3.00 -4.00
N ARG A 400 24.60 4.06 -3.52
CA ARG A 400 25.06 4.84 -2.37
C ARG A 400 25.14 3.99 -1.11
N ILE A 401 24.11 3.21 -0.81
CA ILE A 401 24.06 2.32 0.36
C ILE A 401 25.20 1.31 0.33
N PHE A 402 25.49 0.73 -0.84
CA PHE A 402 26.63 -0.15 -1.05
C PHE A 402 27.95 0.54 -0.71
N LEU A 403 28.20 1.73 -1.26
CA LEU A 403 29.41 2.50 -0.98
C LEU A 403 29.53 2.88 0.50
N GLU A 404 28.45 3.35 1.12
CA GLU A 404 28.43 3.70 2.54
C GLU A 404 28.77 2.49 3.43
N LYS A 405 28.23 1.29 3.14
CA LYS A 405 28.59 0.06 3.86
C LYS A 405 30.07 -0.25 3.75
N VAL A 406 30.65 -0.18 2.54
CA VAL A 406 32.08 -0.45 2.32
C VAL A 406 32.95 0.55 3.07
N LEU A 407 32.63 1.85 2.99
CA LEU A 407 33.42 2.91 3.61
C LEU A 407 33.36 2.88 5.14
N ILE A 408 32.22 2.53 5.73
CA ILE A 408 32.09 2.41 7.18
C ILE A 408 32.81 1.15 7.69
N LEU A 409 32.65 0.02 7.00
CA LEU A 409 33.32 -1.23 7.39
C LEU A 409 34.84 -1.12 7.30
N ALA A 410 35.38 -0.33 6.36
CA ALA A 410 36.81 -0.06 6.26
C ALA A 410 37.37 0.84 7.39
N GLN A 411 36.49 1.47 8.18
CA GLN A 411 36.87 2.31 9.33
C GLN A 411 36.76 1.57 10.67
N MET A 412 36.20 0.36 10.68
CA MET A 412 36.12 -0.54 11.84
C MET A 412 37.23 -1.57 11.76
#